data_AF-A0A1Q5ECI2-F1
#
_entry.id   AF-A0A1Q5ECI2-F1
#
_cell.length_a   1.000
_cell.length_b   1.000
_cell.length_c   1.000
_cell.angle_alpha   90.00
_cell.angle_beta   90.00
_cell.angle_gamma   90.00
#
_symmetry.space_group_name_H-M   'P 1'
#
loop_
_entity.id
_entity.type
_entity.pdbx_description
1 polymer ?
#
loop_
_entity_poly.entity_id
_entity_poly.type
_entity_poly.pdbx_seq_one_letter_code
_entity_poly.pdbx_strand_id
1 'polypeptide(L)'
;MTTERGLSVRDPGPTAISRQVAALRCGDSFLILTRTDPDEPGDWYAQVRYLRDTERYQVEYRDGVPSEHYQAFTDDPAAVVGALVGWAAGLTAWRRNFDRVRLFAD
;
A
#
# COMPACT_ATOMS: atom_id res chain seq x y z
N MET A 1 5.69 -8.60 0.11
CA MET A 1 4.63 -8.28 1.10
C MET A 1 5.12 -8.62 2.48
N THR A 2 5.04 -7.67 3.41
CA THR A 2 5.40 -7.83 4.82
C THR A 2 4.24 -7.37 5.69
N THR A 3 3.96 -8.10 6.76
CA THR A 3 2.93 -7.75 7.75
C THR A 3 3.54 -7.61 9.13
N GLU A 4 2.77 -7.08 10.09
CA GLU A 4 3.25 -6.92 11.48
C GLU A 4 3.73 -8.24 12.12
N ARG A 5 3.18 -9.37 11.67
CA ARG A 5 3.46 -10.70 12.24
C ARG A 5 4.79 -11.28 11.75
N GLY A 6 5.60 -10.48 11.06
CA GLY A 6 6.86 -10.91 10.45
C GLY A 6 6.71 -11.80 9.23
N LEU A 7 5.49 -12.06 8.77
CA LEU A 7 5.25 -12.84 7.55
C LEU A 7 5.76 -12.06 6.34
N SER A 8 6.67 -12.65 5.57
CA SER A 8 7.12 -12.13 4.29
C SER A 8 6.74 -13.07 3.15
N VAL A 9 5.97 -12.56 2.19
CA VAL A 9 5.52 -13.29 1.00
C VAL A 9 6.07 -12.59 -0.24
N ARG A 10 6.79 -13.33 -1.09
CA ARG A 10 7.20 -12.88 -2.43
C ARG A 10 6.03 -13.04 -3.40
N ASP A 11 5.93 -12.12 -4.36
CA ASP A 11 4.95 -12.12 -5.45
C ASP A 11 3.51 -12.44 -4.98
N PRO A 12 2.98 -11.68 -4.00
CA PRO A 12 1.66 -11.95 -3.43
C PRO A 12 0.58 -11.78 -4.50
N GLY A 13 -0.19 -12.83 -4.76
CA GLY A 13 -1.37 -12.74 -5.63
C GLY A 13 -2.50 -11.90 -4.99
N PRO A 14 -3.51 -11.48 -5.78
CA PRO A 14 -4.62 -10.64 -5.31
C PRO A 14 -5.36 -11.19 -4.08
N THR A 15 -5.57 -12.51 -4.01
CA THR A 15 -6.22 -13.17 -2.87
C THR A 15 -5.41 -13.01 -1.58
N ALA A 16 -4.08 -13.08 -1.66
CA ALA A 16 -3.21 -12.89 -0.50
C ALA A 16 -3.27 -11.45 -0.01
N ILE A 17 -3.22 -10.48 -0.95
CA ILE A 17 -3.36 -9.05 -0.66
C ILE A 17 -4.71 -8.75 0.00
N SER A 18 -5.81 -9.23 -0.57
CA SER A 18 -7.17 -9.04 -0.05
C SER A 18 -7.32 -9.56 1.38
N ARG A 19 -6.81 -10.77 1.66
CA ARG A 19 -6.79 -11.34 3.02
C ARG A 19 -6.04 -10.44 4.01
N GLN A 20 -4.90 -9.88 3.62
CA GLN A 20 -4.13 -9.03 4.52
C GLN A 20 -4.79 -7.67 4.74
N VAL A 21 -5.43 -7.07 3.73
CA VAL A 21 -6.22 -5.85 3.91
C VAL A 21 -7.37 -6.10 4.91
N ALA A 22 -8.06 -7.22 4.82
CA ALA A 22 -9.09 -7.60 5.78
C ALA A 22 -8.53 -7.78 7.21
N ALA A 23 -7.32 -8.33 7.35
CA ALA A 23 -6.67 -8.53 8.64
C ALA A 23 -6.37 -7.23 9.38
N LEU A 24 -6.18 -6.10 8.67
CA LEU A 24 -5.92 -4.80 9.29
C LEU A 24 -7.04 -4.35 10.23
N ARG A 25 -8.31 -4.62 9.87
CA ARG A 25 -9.45 -4.30 10.75
C ARG A 25 -9.48 -5.20 11.99
N CYS A 26 -8.98 -6.43 11.85
CA CYS A 26 -9.02 -7.48 12.88
C CYS A 26 -7.86 -7.41 13.89
N GLY A 27 -6.88 -6.54 13.69
CA GLY A 27 -5.78 -6.40 14.65
C GLY A 27 -4.45 -6.02 14.02
N ASP A 28 -4.22 -6.39 12.75
CA ASP A 28 -2.93 -6.15 12.12
C ASP A 28 -2.68 -4.64 11.92
N SER A 29 -1.53 -4.16 12.39
CA SER A 29 -1.20 -2.74 12.42
C SER A 29 -0.88 -2.19 11.04
N PHE A 30 -0.27 -2.99 10.16
CA PHE A 30 0.11 -2.58 8.82
C PHE A 30 0.29 -3.73 7.83
N LEU A 31 0.20 -3.36 6.55
CA LEU A 31 0.60 -4.15 5.39
C LEU A 31 1.58 -3.31 4.56
N ILE A 32 2.74 -3.87 4.22
CA ILE A 32 3.73 -3.22 3.35
C ILE A 32 3.96 -4.07 2.10
N LEU A 33 3.90 -3.44 0.93
CA LEU A 33 4.40 -3.98 -0.33
C LEU A 33 5.64 -3.19 -0.74
N THR A 34 6.69 -3.89 -1.16
CA THR A 34 7.90 -3.30 -1.74
C THR A 34 8.11 -3.89 -3.13
N ARG A 35 8.57 -3.08 -4.08
CA ARG A 35 8.97 -3.52 -5.42
C ARG A 35 10.47 -3.37 -5.53
N THR A 36 11.14 -4.47 -5.84
CA THR A 36 12.57 -4.50 -6.16
C THR A 36 12.69 -4.93 -7.60
N ASP A 37 12.73 -3.94 -8.49
CA ASP A 37 12.99 -4.17 -9.91
C ASP A 37 14.49 -3.91 -10.16
N PRO A 38 15.26 -4.90 -10.64
CA PRO A 38 16.67 -4.70 -10.94
C PRO A 38 16.90 -3.72 -12.10
N ASP A 39 15.94 -3.59 -13.02
CA ASP A 39 16.02 -2.71 -14.19
C ASP A 39 15.49 -1.29 -13.87
N GLU A 40 14.69 -1.14 -12.81
CA GLU A 40 14.16 0.13 -12.31
C GLU A 40 14.53 0.37 -10.83
N PRO A 41 15.80 0.71 -10.54
CA PRO A 41 16.22 0.99 -9.17
C PRO A 41 15.44 2.19 -8.62
N GLY A 42 14.89 2.03 -7.43
CA GLY A 42 14.16 3.10 -6.74
C GLY A 42 13.62 2.64 -5.39
N ASP A 43 13.18 3.62 -4.62
CA ASP A 43 12.48 3.40 -3.35
C ASP A 43 10.98 3.26 -3.61
N TRP A 44 10.56 2.02 -3.91
CA TRP A 44 9.18 1.68 -4.23
C TRP A 44 8.55 0.93 -3.07
N TYR A 45 7.67 1.60 -2.33
CA TYR A 45 6.79 0.92 -1.38
C TYR A 45 5.38 1.47 -1.40
N ALA A 46 4.45 0.64 -0.93
CA ALA A 46 3.12 1.02 -0.50
C ALA A 46 2.86 0.43 0.89
N GLN A 47 2.50 1.28 1.86
CA GLN A 47 2.07 0.90 3.20
C GLN A 47 0.59 1.20 3.39
N VAL A 48 -0.13 0.28 4.03
CA VAL A 48 -1.52 0.47 4.44
C VAL A 48 -1.67 0.24 5.94
N ARG A 49 -2.44 1.12 6.59
CA ARG A 49 -2.87 1.01 7.99
C ARG A 49 -4.37 1.21 8.07
N TYR A 50 -5.04 0.57 9.03
CA TYR A 50 -6.42 0.87 9.38
C TYR A 50 -6.44 1.76 10.64
N LEU A 51 -6.97 2.97 10.48
CA LEU A 51 -7.07 3.97 11.55
C LEU A 51 -8.40 3.79 12.28
N ARG A 52 -8.36 3.29 13.52
CA ARG A 52 -9.56 2.93 14.29
C ARG A 52 -10.37 4.14 14.76
N ASP A 53 -9.72 5.28 14.94
CA ASP A 53 -10.32 6.54 15.37
C ASP A 53 -11.17 7.20 14.27
N THR A 54 -10.78 7.01 13.01
CA THR A 54 -11.49 7.57 11.85
C THR A 54 -12.24 6.52 11.03
N GLU A 55 -12.04 5.23 11.32
CA GLU A 55 -12.55 4.09 10.54
C GLU A 55 -12.14 4.10 9.06
N ARG A 56 -10.95 4.63 8.77
CA ARG A 56 -10.40 4.73 7.40
C ARG A 56 -9.09 3.98 7.25
N TYR A 57 -8.82 3.55 6.04
CA TYR A 57 -7.50 3.15 5.60
C TYR A 57 -6.66 4.37 5.27
N GLN A 58 -5.44 4.41 5.80
CA GLN A 58 -4.36 5.25 5.31
C GLN A 58 -3.55 4.44 4.31
N VAL A 59 -3.36 4.98 3.11
CA VAL A 59 -2.49 4.41 2.08
C VAL A 59 -1.35 5.39 1.83
N GLU A 60 -0.14 4.97 2.14
CA GLU A 60 1.10 5.74 1.94
C GLU A 60 1.96 5.04 0.89
N TYR A 61 2.61 5.79 0.00
CA TYR A 61 3.49 5.19 -1.00
C TYR A 61 4.60 6.11 -1.46
N ARG A 62 5.70 5.50 -1.94
CA ARG A 62 6.76 6.18 -2.69
C ARG A 62 6.81 5.71 -4.14
N ASP A 63 6.95 6.68 -5.05
CA ASP A 63 7.04 6.48 -6.50
C ASP A 63 8.51 6.61 -6.94
N GLY A 64 9.36 5.71 -6.44
CA GLY A 64 10.76 5.54 -6.87
C GLY A 64 11.79 6.46 -6.19
N VAL A 65 11.39 7.63 -5.70
CA VAL A 65 12.28 8.56 -4.98
C VAL A 65 11.63 9.13 -3.71
N PRO A 66 12.41 9.53 -2.69
CA PRO A 66 11.86 10.06 -1.44
C PRO A 66 10.97 11.29 -1.60
N SER A 67 11.24 12.15 -2.60
CA SER A 67 10.44 13.33 -2.85
C SER A 67 9.06 13.00 -3.44
N GLU A 68 8.90 11.85 -4.07
CA GLU A 68 7.64 11.35 -4.65
C GLU A 68 6.91 10.47 -3.62
N HIS A 69 6.68 11.05 -2.44
CA HIS A 69 6.01 10.43 -1.31
C HIS A 69 4.60 10.98 -1.17
N TYR A 70 3.62 10.09 -1.04
CA TYR A 70 2.21 10.44 -1.09
C TYR A 70 1.40 9.69 -0.04
N GLN A 71 0.30 10.30 0.38
CA GLN A 71 -0.69 9.71 1.27
C GLN A 71 -2.09 9.94 0.75
N ALA A 72 -2.96 8.96 0.95
CA ALA A 72 -4.39 9.05 0.72
C ALA A 72 -5.17 8.35 1.83
N PHE A 73 -6.46 8.71 1.96
CA PHE A 73 -7.38 8.08 2.90
C PHE A 73 -8.62 7.57 2.18
N THR A 74 -9.11 6.40 2.56
CA THR A 74 -10.37 5.84 2.07
C THR A 74 -11.02 4.97 3.13
N ASP A 75 -12.34 4.89 3.16
CA ASP A 75 -13.10 3.89 3.94
C ASP A 75 -13.41 2.63 3.11
N ASP A 76 -13.12 2.63 1.80
CA ASP A 76 -13.41 1.53 0.90
C ASP A 76 -12.26 0.50 0.85
N PRO A 77 -12.42 -0.71 1.44
CA PRO A 77 -11.41 -1.76 1.36
C PRO A 77 -11.21 -2.28 -0.07
N ALA A 78 -12.21 -2.24 -0.94
CA ALA A 78 -12.08 -2.69 -2.33
C ALA A 78 -11.16 -1.74 -3.13
N ALA A 79 -11.28 -0.44 -2.90
CA ALA A 79 -10.35 0.55 -3.44
C ALA A 79 -8.90 0.29 -2.99
N VAL A 80 -8.68 -0.04 -1.72
CA VAL A 80 -7.35 -0.40 -1.20
C VAL A 80 -6.79 -1.65 -1.89
N VAL A 81 -7.58 -2.72 -2.00
CA VAL A 81 -7.14 -3.96 -2.65
C VAL A 81 -6.81 -3.71 -4.13
N GLY A 82 -7.70 -3.01 -4.85
CA GLY A 82 -7.49 -2.68 -6.25
C GLY A 82 -6.22 -1.84 -6.47
N ALA A 83 -5.98 -0.88 -5.57
CA ALA A 83 -4.78 -0.06 -5.61
C ALA A 83 -3.50 -0.89 -5.41
N LEU A 84 -3.46 -1.74 -4.38
CA LEU A 84 -2.29 -2.56 -4.07
C LEU A 84 -2.00 -3.58 -5.17
N VAL A 85 -3.04 -4.19 -5.76
CA VAL A 85 -2.89 -5.12 -6.90
C VAL A 85 -2.34 -4.39 -8.13
N GLY A 86 -2.91 -3.22 -8.47
CA GLY A 86 -2.44 -2.45 -9.61
C GLY A 86 -1.02 -1.89 -9.42
N TRP A 87 -0.69 -1.46 -8.19
CA TRP A 87 0.65 -1.01 -7.83
C TRP A 87 1.69 -2.14 -7.96
N ALA A 88 1.37 -3.32 -7.41
CA ALA A 88 2.24 -4.50 -7.50
C ALA A 88 2.45 -4.96 -8.96
N ALA A 89 1.48 -4.73 -9.84
CA ALA A 89 1.56 -5.01 -11.26
C ALA A 89 2.26 -3.90 -12.09
N GLY A 90 2.78 -2.84 -11.45
CA GLY A 90 3.46 -1.74 -12.15
C GLY A 90 2.53 -0.85 -12.99
N LEU A 91 1.21 -0.91 -12.77
CA LEU A 91 0.27 -0.03 -13.47
C LEU A 91 0.43 1.40 -12.94
N THR A 92 -0.02 2.41 -13.69
CA THR A 92 -0.04 3.81 -13.21
C THR A 92 -1.44 4.28 -12.82
N ALA A 93 -2.48 3.56 -13.24
CA ALA A 93 -3.88 3.91 -13.03
C ALA A 93 -4.39 3.60 -11.61
N TRP A 94 -3.65 2.81 -10.82
CA TRP A 94 -4.08 2.40 -9.46
C TRP A 94 -4.32 3.59 -8.52
N ARG A 95 -3.61 4.70 -8.73
CA ARG A 95 -3.73 5.92 -7.92
C ARG A 95 -4.91 6.82 -8.27
N ARG A 96 -5.65 6.53 -9.35
CA ARG A 96 -6.76 7.38 -9.83
C ARG A 96 -7.95 7.46 -8.87
N ASN A 97 -8.09 6.47 -7.99
CA ASN A 97 -9.19 6.40 -7.04
C ASN A 97 -8.87 7.09 -5.69
N PHE A 98 -7.71 7.72 -5.59
CA PHE A 98 -7.28 8.39 -4.36
C PHE A 98 -7.18 9.89 -4.57
N ASP A 99 -7.83 10.63 -3.68
CA ASP A 99 -7.42 12.01 -3.41
C ASP A 99 -6.15 11.96 -2.55
N ARG A 100 -5.03 12.37 -3.14
CA ARG A 100 -3.69 12.18 -2.60
C ARG A 100 -3.05 13.50 -2.24
N VAL A 101 -2.41 13.53 -1.07
CA VAL A 101 -1.54 14.62 -0.66
C VAL A 101 -0.09 14.18 -0.81
N ARG A 102 0.77 15.08 -1.31
CA ARG A 102 2.21 14.86 -1.34
C ARG A 102 2.78 15.14 0.05
N LEU A 103 3.54 14.20 0.57
CA LEU A 103 4.28 14.35 1.81
C LEU A 103 5.66 14.92 1.50
N PHE A 104 6.15 15.82 2.34
CA PHE A 104 7.54 16.26 2.26
C PHE A 104 8.44 15.13 2.79
N ALA A 105 9.57 14.91 2.13
CA ALA A 105 10.60 14.03 2.67
C ALA A 105 11.26 14.75 3.85
N ASP A 106 11.31 14.09 5.01
CA ASP A 106 12.09 14.53 6.17
C ASP A 106 13.61 14.50 5.89
#